data_AF-A0A972N513-F1
#
_entry.id   AF-A0A972N513-F1
#
_cell.length_a   1.000
_cell.length_b   1.000
_cell.length_c   1.000
_cell.angle_alpha   90.00
_cell.angle_beta   90.00
_cell.angle_gamma   90.00
#
_symmetry.space_group_name_H-M   'P 1'
#
loop_
_entity.id
_entity.type
_entity.pdbx_description
1 polymer ?
#
loop_
_entity_poly.entity_id
_entity_poly.type
_entity_poly.pdbx_seq_one_letter_code
_entity_poly.pdbx_strand_id
1 'polypeptide(L)'
;MDDRSGSTQVQSKSMQFIENYWDLIGGILLAILAFITHQQHNVYLTALFAATAIGFLSITVSEIAEILAERLGEPLGSYVLTITAVTVEIVLLFNVLLESSHNPSALDTVKGGIISAVIVDMNVLLGLAVFVGGLAFREQQHNEDTSSTYTTILYVSALALLVPSILKNTNHTTDILEEVSLIIGALLFGFYIVILIFQTKTHTHFFKATARSRIFRFKRQLDEEEEHDDYIFDKFPNYGNFLVIFALIFVIGILAELFAHDGLWIAKEHGISTG
;
A
#
# COMPACT_ATOMS: atom_id res chain seq x y z
N MET A 1 45.85 19.49 19.28
CA MET A 1 44.66 19.24 20.13
C MET A 1 43.47 19.74 19.33
N ASP A 2 43.17 19.10 18.20
CA ASP A 2 42.11 19.57 17.29
C ASP A 2 41.67 18.45 16.31
N ASP A 3 41.25 17.31 16.86
CA ASP A 3 40.77 16.15 16.06
C ASP A 3 39.43 15.61 16.59
N ARG A 4 38.74 16.40 17.44
CA ARG A 4 37.47 16.03 18.07
C ARG A 4 36.24 16.67 17.43
N SER A 5 36.40 17.66 16.56
CA SER A 5 35.29 18.35 15.87
C SER A 5 34.85 17.64 14.59
N GLY A 6 35.79 17.01 13.87
CA GLY A 6 35.48 16.22 12.68
C GLY A 6 34.74 14.91 12.98
N SER A 7 35.08 14.25 14.09
CA SER A 7 34.44 12.98 14.48
C SER A 7 32.97 13.14 14.86
N THR A 8 32.59 14.24 15.53
CA THR A 8 31.19 14.50 15.94
C THR A 8 30.29 14.87 14.76
N GLN A 9 30.80 15.62 13.78
CA GLN A 9 30.06 15.92 12.55
C GLN A 9 29.87 14.68 11.65
N VAL A 10 30.91 13.84 11.52
CA VAL A 10 30.80 12.59 10.76
C VAL A 10 29.82 11.62 11.44
N GLN A 11 29.85 11.55 12.77
CA GLN A 11 28.94 10.70 13.54
C GLN A 11 27.48 11.16 13.44
N SER A 12 27.20 12.48 13.41
CA SER A 12 25.83 12.98 13.21
C SER A 12 25.32 12.69 11.80
N LYS A 13 26.15 12.87 10.76
CA LYS A 13 25.77 12.55 9.37
C LYS A 13 25.54 11.05 9.15
N SER A 14 26.35 10.18 9.76
CA SER A 14 26.11 8.72 9.65
C SER A 14 24.82 8.29 10.34
N MET A 15 24.47 8.95 11.45
CA MET A 15 23.24 8.64 12.18
C MET A 15 22.01 9.08 11.40
N GLN A 16 22.03 10.30 10.84
CA GLN A 16 20.97 10.82 9.95
C GLN A 16 20.82 9.96 8.69
N PHE A 17 21.92 9.49 8.11
CA PHE A 17 21.85 8.57 6.97
C PHE A 17 21.14 7.26 7.34
N ILE A 18 21.49 6.66 8.47
CA ILE A 18 20.83 5.43 8.91
C ILE A 18 19.35 5.70 9.18
N GLU A 19 19.01 6.81 9.82
CA GLU A 19 17.64 7.21 10.12
C GLU A 19 16.79 7.45 8.86
N ASN A 20 17.39 7.95 7.78
CA ASN A 20 16.69 8.20 6.52
C ASN A 20 16.56 6.96 5.61
N TYR A 21 17.38 5.92 5.80
CA TYR A 21 17.40 4.75 4.91
C TYR A 21 17.26 3.41 5.65
N TRP A 22 16.84 3.43 6.93
CA TRP A 22 16.72 2.21 7.75
C TRP A 22 15.74 1.21 7.17
N ASP A 23 14.67 1.71 6.56
CA ASP A 23 13.61 0.98 5.90
C ASP A 23 14.14 0.33 4.61
N LEU A 24 14.85 1.07 3.76
CA LEU A 24 15.45 0.55 2.54
C LEU A 24 16.55 -0.48 2.83
N ILE A 25 17.48 -0.13 3.73
CA ILE A 25 18.61 -1.00 4.10
C ILE A 25 18.08 -2.25 4.82
N GLY A 26 17.16 -2.07 5.78
CA GLY A 26 16.52 -3.16 6.50
C GLY A 26 15.74 -4.08 5.57
N GLY A 27 14.97 -3.51 4.64
CA GLY A 27 14.23 -4.24 3.62
C GLY A 27 15.13 -5.09 2.73
N ILE A 28 16.24 -4.52 2.21
CA ILE A 28 17.20 -5.26 1.37
C ILE A 28 17.92 -6.35 2.17
N LEU A 29 18.35 -6.07 3.40
CA LEU A 29 19.01 -7.09 4.23
C LEU A 29 18.07 -8.26 4.55
N LEU A 30 16.82 -7.96 4.91
CA LEU A 30 15.80 -8.98 5.16
C LEU A 30 15.44 -9.76 3.88
N ALA A 31 15.41 -9.10 2.73
CA ALA A 31 15.22 -9.77 1.43
C ALA A 31 16.32 -10.80 1.14
N ILE A 32 17.59 -10.44 1.39
CA ILE A 32 18.72 -11.35 1.25
C ILE A 32 18.60 -12.51 2.26
N LEU A 33 18.24 -12.22 3.51
CA LEU A 33 18.03 -13.25 4.52
C LEU A 33 16.91 -14.22 4.13
N ALA A 34 15.79 -13.72 3.61
CA ALA A 34 14.69 -14.54 3.10
C ALA A 34 15.17 -15.51 2.00
N PHE A 35 15.99 -15.04 1.07
CA PHE A 35 16.55 -15.89 0.02
C PHE A 35 17.51 -16.95 0.59
N ILE A 36 18.36 -16.58 1.55
CA ILE A 36 19.27 -17.52 2.22
C ILE A 36 18.48 -18.60 2.98
N THR A 37 17.46 -18.23 3.74
CA THR A 37 16.64 -19.19 4.50
C THR A 37 15.81 -20.08 3.58
N HIS A 38 15.38 -19.56 2.43
CA HIS A 38 14.68 -20.34 1.42
C HIS A 38 15.59 -21.44 0.86
N GLN A 39 16.85 -21.11 0.53
CA GLN A 39 17.85 -22.09 0.09
C GLN A 39 18.16 -23.14 1.17
N GLN A 40 18.05 -22.77 2.45
CA GLN A 40 18.19 -23.67 3.60
C GLN A 40 16.90 -24.47 3.89
N HIS A 41 15.85 -24.31 3.09
CA HIS A 41 14.54 -24.98 3.24
C HIS A 41 13.85 -24.67 4.57
N ASN A 42 14.12 -23.51 5.18
CA ASN A 42 13.46 -23.06 6.41
C ASN A 42 12.28 -22.15 6.09
N VAL A 43 11.14 -22.78 5.78
CA VAL A 43 9.90 -22.14 5.31
C VAL A 43 9.40 -21.04 6.26
N TYR A 44 9.46 -21.26 7.58
CA TYR A 44 8.98 -20.30 8.58
C TYR A 44 9.78 -19.00 8.59
N LEU A 45 11.12 -19.11 8.57
CA LEU A 45 11.98 -17.93 8.56
C LEU A 45 11.91 -17.21 7.22
N THR A 46 11.79 -17.94 6.12
CA THR A 46 11.60 -17.34 4.79
C THR A 46 10.34 -16.50 4.75
N ALA A 47 9.19 -17.05 5.16
CA ALA A 47 7.93 -16.32 5.17
C ALA A 47 7.98 -15.07 6.07
N LEU A 48 8.58 -15.18 7.26
CA LEU A 48 8.73 -14.06 8.19
C LEU A 48 9.62 -12.94 7.63
N PHE A 49 10.78 -13.30 7.10
CA PHE A 49 11.72 -12.32 6.55
C PHE A 49 11.19 -11.70 5.25
N ALA A 50 10.56 -12.49 4.38
CA ALA A 50 9.93 -11.97 3.16
C ALA A 50 8.80 -10.98 3.50
N ALA A 51 7.89 -11.34 4.41
CA ALA A 51 6.80 -10.45 4.83
C ALA A 51 7.32 -9.13 5.43
N THR A 52 8.34 -9.22 6.29
CA THR A 52 8.93 -8.04 6.93
C THR A 52 9.70 -7.18 5.92
N ALA A 53 10.44 -7.80 4.99
CA ALA A 53 11.13 -7.11 3.91
C ALA A 53 10.15 -6.36 3.00
N ILE A 54 9.02 -6.99 2.63
CA ILE A 54 7.95 -6.36 1.86
C ILE A 54 7.44 -5.11 2.59
N GLY A 55 7.16 -5.21 3.89
CA GLY A 55 6.70 -4.08 4.70
C GLY A 55 7.68 -2.91 4.72
N PHE A 56 8.97 -3.19 4.94
CA PHE A 56 10.03 -2.18 4.93
C PHE A 56 10.20 -1.50 3.57
N LEU A 57 10.26 -2.28 2.48
CA LEU A 57 10.37 -1.72 1.13
C LEU A 57 9.11 -0.94 0.72
N SER A 58 7.94 -1.31 1.24
CA SER A 58 6.68 -0.59 1.00
C SER A 58 6.70 0.79 1.65
N ILE A 59 7.35 0.95 2.82
CA ILE A 59 7.56 2.25 3.45
C ILE A 59 8.43 3.13 2.53
N THR A 60 9.57 2.61 2.05
CA THR A 60 10.43 3.36 1.12
C THR A 60 9.68 3.78 -0.15
N VAL A 61 8.88 2.87 -0.70
CA VAL A 61 8.03 3.15 -1.87
C VAL A 61 7.03 4.27 -1.57
N SER A 62 6.42 4.28 -0.38
CA SER A 62 5.49 5.34 0.06
C SER A 62 6.19 6.69 0.21
N GLU A 63 7.38 6.74 0.82
CA GLU A 63 8.17 7.97 0.97
C GLU A 63 8.51 8.59 -0.39
N ILE A 64 8.98 7.78 -1.33
CA ILE A 64 9.28 8.25 -2.69
C ILE A 64 7.99 8.72 -3.39
N ALA A 65 6.87 8.03 -3.19
CA ALA A 65 5.58 8.43 -3.73
C ALA A 65 5.09 9.77 -3.17
N GLU A 66 5.33 10.07 -1.88
CA GLU A 66 5.07 11.37 -1.27
C GLU A 66 5.88 12.48 -1.96
N ILE A 67 7.18 12.27 -2.18
CA ILE A 67 8.04 13.23 -2.89
C ILE A 67 7.49 13.52 -4.30
N LEU A 68 7.07 12.49 -5.05
CA LEU A 68 6.44 12.70 -6.35
C LEU A 68 5.12 13.44 -6.23
N ALA A 69 4.30 13.10 -5.23
CA ALA A 69 2.98 13.68 -5.06
C ALA A 69 3.04 15.18 -4.77
N GLU A 70 4.02 15.60 -3.98
CA GLU A 70 4.28 17.02 -3.72
C GLU A 70 4.68 17.77 -4.98
N ARG A 71 5.56 17.19 -5.80
CA ARG A 71 6.03 17.80 -7.05
C ARG A 71 4.98 17.86 -8.14
N LEU A 72 4.11 16.86 -8.21
CA LEU A 72 3.04 16.78 -9.21
C LEU A 72 1.84 17.68 -8.84
N GLY A 73 1.67 17.98 -7.55
CA GLY A 73 0.56 18.78 -7.04
C GLY A 73 -0.81 18.12 -7.27
N GLU A 74 -1.87 18.77 -6.81
CA GLU A 74 -3.21 18.19 -6.92
C GLU A 74 -3.90 18.48 -8.27
N PRO A 75 -4.63 17.49 -8.82
CA PRO A 75 -5.02 16.22 -8.19
C PRO A 75 -4.05 15.05 -8.45
N LEU A 76 -3.07 15.21 -9.35
CA LEU A 76 -2.16 14.14 -9.80
C LEU A 76 -1.35 13.49 -8.67
N GLY A 77 -0.91 14.25 -7.67
CA GLY A 77 -0.15 13.73 -6.55
C GLY A 77 -0.93 12.74 -5.68
N SER A 78 -2.22 12.99 -5.45
CA SER A 78 -3.10 12.05 -4.72
C SER A 78 -3.23 10.72 -5.45
N TYR A 79 -3.25 10.73 -6.80
CA TYR A 79 -3.25 9.50 -7.59
C TYR A 79 -1.93 8.75 -7.51
N VAL A 80 -0.79 9.44 -7.55
CA VAL A 80 0.51 8.77 -7.45
C VAL A 80 0.63 8.05 -6.11
N LEU A 81 0.19 8.68 -5.01
CA LEU A 81 0.15 8.03 -3.69
C LEU A 81 -0.74 6.78 -3.70
N THR A 82 -2.00 6.93 -4.12
CA THR A 82 -2.98 5.83 -4.08
C THR A 82 -2.63 4.69 -5.03
N ILE A 83 -2.25 4.98 -6.29
CA ILE A 83 -1.87 3.96 -7.27
C ILE A 83 -0.62 3.22 -6.83
N THR A 84 0.37 3.92 -6.28
CA THR A 84 1.62 3.26 -5.86
C THR A 84 1.35 2.27 -4.71
N ALA A 85 0.62 2.70 -3.67
CA ALA A 85 0.26 1.84 -2.56
C ALA A 85 -0.58 0.62 -3.00
N VAL A 86 -1.63 0.84 -3.81
CA VAL A 86 -2.50 -0.23 -4.31
C VAL A 86 -1.75 -1.17 -5.28
N THR A 87 -0.76 -0.67 -6.03
CA THR A 87 0.05 -1.53 -6.93
C THR A 87 0.85 -2.57 -6.14
N VAL A 88 1.43 -2.19 -5.00
CA VAL A 88 2.13 -3.13 -4.12
C VAL A 88 1.19 -4.24 -3.65
N GLU A 89 -0.03 -3.89 -3.23
CA GLU A 89 -1.04 -4.86 -2.82
C GLU A 89 -1.45 -5.79 -3.96
N ILE A 90 -1.72 -5.25 -5.15
CA ILE A 90 -2.08 -6.04 -6.33
C ILE A 90 -0.95 -7.02 -6.68
N VAL A 91 0.32 -6.59 -6.63
CA VAL A 91 1.47 -7.48 -6.89
C VAL A 91 1.54 -8.62 -5.87
N LEU A 92 1.27 -8.35 -4.60
CA LEU A 92 1.22 -9.37 -3.56
C LEU A 92 0.10 -10.39 -3.81
N LEU A 93 -1.14 -9.91 -3.99
CA LEU A 93 -2.30 -10.77 -4.24
C LEU A 93 -2.17 -11.53 -5.56
N PHE A 94 -1.56 -10.93 -6.58
CA PHE A 94 -1.31 -11.59 -7.85
C PHE A 94 -0.32 -12.75 -7.71
N ASN A 95 0.75 -12.60 -6.92
CA ASN A 95 1.66 -13.73 -6.65
C ASN A 95 0.96 -14.86 -5.87
N VAL A 96 0.10 -14.53 -4.91
CA VAL A 96 -0.75 -15.54 -4.26
C VAL A 96 -1.67 -16.22 -5.29
N LEU A 97 -2.26 -15.47 -6.21
CA LEU A 97 -3.12 -16.02 -7.26
C LEU A 97 -2.36 -17.00 -8.17
N LEU A 98 -1.09 -16.75 -8.49
CA LEU A 98 -0.28 -17.65 -9.31
C LEU A 98 -0.12 -19.05 -8.66
N GLU A 99 -0.12 -19.10 -7.33
CA GLU A 99 -0.08 -20.37 -6.57
C GLU A 99 -1.39 -21.17 -6.63
N SER A 100 -2.48 -20.60 -7.16
CA SER A 100 -3.77 -21.30 -7.27
C SER A 100 -3.73 -22.59 -8.09
N SER A 101 -2.76 -22.73 -8.99
CA SER A 101 -2.56 -23.95 -9.79
C SER A 101 -2.08 -25.14 -8.93
N HIS A 102 -1.36 -24.87 -7.83
CA HIS A 102 -0.81 -25.89 -6.93
C HIS A 102 -1.58 -25.97 -5.61
N ASN A 103 -2.21 -24.86 -5.21
CA ASN A 103 -2.95 -24.75 -3.96
C ASN A 103 -4.34 -24.11 -4.21
N PRO A 104 -5.42 -24.91 -4.24
CA PRO A 104 -6.78 -24.40 -4.43
C PRO A 104 -7.20 -23.33 -3.42
N SER A 105 -6.63 -23.34 -2.20
CA SER A 105 -6.93 -22.35 -1.16
C SER A 105 -6.41 -20.95 -1.48
N ALA A 106 -5.48 -20.81 -2.43
CA ALA A 106 -4.94 -19.50 -2.82
C ALA A 106 -6.02 -18.58 -3.42
N LEU A 107 -7.01 -19.13 -4.13
CA LEU A 107 -8.14 -18.34 -4.65
C LEU A 107 -8.99 -17.75 -3.53
N ASP A 108 -9.22 -18.52 -2.47
CA ASP A 108 -9.95 -18.03 -1.31
C ASP A 108 -9.11 -17.01 -0.54
N THR A 109 -7.78 -17.15 -0.52
CA THR A 109 -6.86 -16.13 0.02
C THR A 109 -6.88 -14.82 -0.71
N VAL A 110 -6.93 -14.84 -2.05
CA VAL A 110 -7.03 -13.60 -2.82
C VAL A 110 -8.35 -12.89 -2.53
N LYS A 111 -9.46 -13.63 -2.49
CA LYS A 111 -10.79 -13.08 -2.15
C LYS A 111 -10.81 -12.51 -0.73
N GLY A 112 -10.31 -13.29 0.23
CA GLY A 112 -10.17 -12.88 1.63
C GLY A 112 -9.30 -11.62 1.76
N GLY A 113 -8.17 -11.58 1.05
CA GLY A 113 -7.24 -10.45 1.03
C GLY A 113 -7.88 -9.15 0.57
N ILE A 114 -8.62 -9.16 -0.54
CA ILE A 114 -9.34 -7.97 -1.05
C ILE A 114 -10.37 -7.48 -0.01
N ILE A 115 -11.13 -8.40 0.61
CA ILE A 115 -12.11 -8.05 1.65
C ILE A 115 -11.40 -7.49 2.89
N SER A 116 -10.29 -8.12 3.30
CA SER A 116 -9.48 -7.69 4.43
C SER A 116 -8.90 -6.29 4.24
N ALA A 117 -8.42 -5.96 3.03
CA ALA A 117 -7.91 -4.62 2.73
C ALA A 117 -8.97 -3.53 2.96
N VAL A 118 -10.17 -3.73 2.42
CA VAL A 118 -11.30 -2.80 2.64
C VAL A 118 -11.68 -2.70 4.13
N ILE A 119 -11.69 -3.82 4.85
CA ILE A 119 -12.00 -3.84 6.29
C ILE A 119 -10.93 -3.09 7.09
N VAL A 120 -9.65 -3.27 6.77
CA VAL A 120 -8.52 -2.59 7.43
C VAL A 120 -8.60 -1.09 7.17
N ASP A 121 -8.81 -0.66 5.93
CA ASP A 121 -8.91 0.76 5.60
C ASP A 121 -10.07 1.45 6.32
N MET A 122 -11.26 0.83 6.31
CA MET A 122 -12.48 1.44 6.84
C MET A 122 -12.58 1.36 8.37
N ASN A 123 -12.10 0.29 9.00
CA ASN A 123 -12.25 0.10 10.44
C ASN A 123 -10.97 0.43 11.20
N VAL A 124 -9.83 -0.07 10.72
CA VAL A 124 -8.57 0.07 11.44
C VAL A 124 -7.98 1.45 11.16
N LEU A 125 -7.71 1.79 9.89
CA LEU A 125 -7.04 3.05 9.55
C LEU A 125 -7.93 4.26 9.80
N LEU A 126 -9.15 4.27 9.27
CA LEU A 126 -10.10 5.36 9.51
C LEU A 126 -10.50 5.44 10.99
N GLY A 127 -10.72 4.31 11.65
CA GLY A 127 -11.02 4.27 13.08
C GLY A 127 -9.89 4.84 13.95
N LEU A 128 -8.64 4.47 13.66
CA LEU A 128 -7.47 5.05 14.33
C LEU A 128 -7.33 6.54 14.04
N ALA A 129 -7.53 6.98 12.81
CA ALA A 129 -7.45 8.40 12.45
C ALA A 129 -8.49 9.24 13.21
N VAL A 130 -9.73 8.75 13.30
CA VAL A 130 -10.81 9.40 14.08
C VAL A 130 -10.50 9.35 15.57
N PHE A 131 -10.03 8.20 16.09
CA PHE A 131 -9.70 8.04 17.50
C PHE A 131 -8.56 8.96 17.93
N VAL A 132 -7.40 8.87 17.27
CA VAL A 132 -6.20 9.67 17.59
C VAL A 132 -6.47 11.16 17.39
N GLY A 133 -7.07 11.55 16.26
CA GLY A 133 -7.38 12.95 16.05
C GLY A 133 -8.48 13.45 16.99
N GLY A 134 -9.41 12.61 17.44
CA GLY A 134 -10.44 12.96 18.43
C GLY A 134 -9.89 13.11 19.85
N LEU A 135 -8.76 12.48 20.16
CA LEU A 135 -8.02 12.74 21.41
C LEU A 135 -7.34 14.11 21.38
N ALA A 136 -6.87 14.56 20.21
CA ALA A 136 -6.16 15.82 20.05
C ALA A 136 -7.08 17.03 19.79
N PHE A 137 -8.22 16.81 19.11
CA PHE A 137 -9.10 17.87 18.64
C PHE A 137 -10.55 17.63 19.04
N ARG A 138 -11.26 18.71 19.39
CA ARG A 138 -12.69 18.66 19.77
C ARG A 138 -13.61 18.31 18.58
N GLU A 139 -13.25 18.77 17.39
CA GLU A 139 -13.94 18.49 16.12
C GLU A 139 -12.88 18.34 15.02
N GLN A 140 -13.06 17.37 14.12
CA GLN A 140 -12.18 17.14 12.96
C GLN A 140 -12.81 17.77 11.72
N GLN A 141 -12.08 18.68 11.05
CA GLN A 141 -12.54 19.27 9.80
C GLN A 141 -12.27 18.31 8.64
N HIS A 142 -13.32 17.92 7.92
CA HIS A 142 -13.21 17.21 6.65
C HIS A 142 -14.01 17.93 5.56
N ASN A 143 -13.80 17.56 4.30
CA ASN A 143 -14.61 18.07 3.21
C ASN A 143 -15.88 17.20 3.09
N GLU A 144 -17.04 17.75 3.43
CA GLU A 144 -18.32 17.04 3.42
C GLU A 144 -18.69 16.51 2.02
N ASP A 145 -18.46 17.31 0.98
CA ASP A 145 -18.78 16.92 -0.40
C ASP A 145 -17.91 15.74 -0.85
N THR A 146 -16.61 15.79 -0.53
CA THR A 146 -15.66 14.70 -0.83
C THR A 146 -16.04 13.42 -0.10
N SER A 147 -16.29 13.53 1.22
CA SER A 147 -16.64 12.39 2.07
C SER A 147 -17.96 11.75 1.64
N SER A 148 -18.98 12.55 1.34
CA SER A 148 -20.29 12.08 0.85
C SER A 148 -20.15 11.34 -0.49
N THR A 149 -19.33 11.87 -1.40
CA THR A 149 -19.09 11.26 -2.71
C THR A 149 -18.38 9.92 -2.57
N TYR A 150 -17.29 9.84 -1.81
CA TYR A 150 -16.56 8.58 -1.59
C TYR A 150 -17.40 7.53 -0.87
N THR A 151 -18.19 7.94 0.13
CA THR A 151 -19.10 7.03 0.84
C THR A 151 -20.13 6.43 -0.12
N THR A 152 -20.69 7.24 -1.03
CA THR A 152 -21.65 6.77 -2.03
C THR A 152 -20.99 5.79 -3.02
N ILE A 153 -19.79 6.09 -3.51
CA ILE A 153 -19.03 5.21 -4.41
C ILE A 153 -18.73 3.88 -3.73
N LEU A 154 -18.26 3.91 -2.48
CA LEU A 154 -17.97 2.72 -1.70
C LEU A 154 -19.23 1.88 -1.47
N TYR A 155 -20.34 2.52 -1.11
CA TYR A 155 -21.62 1.85 -0.89
C TYR A 155 -22.11 1.11 -2.14
N VAL A 156 -22.15 1.78 -3.29
CA VAL A 156 -22.56 1.17 -4.56
C VAL A 156 -21.63 0.03 -4.95
N SER A 157 -20.31 0.21 -4.78
CA SER A 157 -19.32 -0.82 -5.12
C SER A 157 -19.44 -2.04 -4.22
N ALA A 158 -19.63 -1.84 -2.91
CA ALA A 158 -19.84 -2.91 -1.94
C ALA A 158 -21.10 -3.71 -2.24
N LEU A 159 -22.22 -3.05 -2.56
CA LEU A 159 -23.46 -3.73 -2.95
C LEU A 159 -23.28 -4.58 -4.21
N ALA A 160 -22.56 -4.07 -5.21
CA ALA A 160 -22.28 -4.81 -6.43
C ALA A 160 -21.43 -6.08 -6.15
N LEU A 161 -20.39 -5.96 -5.32
CA LEU A 161 -19.55 -7.10 -4.89
C LEU A 161 -20.32 -8.12 -4.02
N LEU A 162 -21.41 -7.71 -3.38
CA LEU A 162 -22.23 -8.58 -2.54
C LEU A 162 -23.08 -9.55 -3.39
N VAL A 163 -23.52 -9.13 -4.58
CA VAL A 163 -24.36 -9.94 -5.48
C VAL A 163 -23.80 -11.36 -5.74
N PRO A 164 -22.56 -11.55 -6.23
CA PRO A 164 -22.03 -12.89 -6.46
C PRO A 164 -21.90 -13.71 -5.16
N SER A 165 -21.61 -13.05 -4.03
CA SER A 165 -21.53 -13.70 -2.72
C SER A 165 -22.88 -14.23 -2.23
N ILE A 166 -23.99 -13.51 -2.46
CA ILE A 166 -25.34 -14.03 -2.16
C ILE A 166 -25.70 -15.19 -3.09
N LEU A 167 -25.44 -15.04 -4.39
CA LEU A 167 -25.79 -16.07 -5.37
C LEU A 167 -25.07 -17.40 -5.08
N LYS A 168 -23.82 -17.34 -4.57
CA LYS A 168 -23.07 -18.53 -4.12
C LYS A 168 -23.81 -19.35 -3.04
N ASN A 169 -24.63 -18.71 -2.21
CA ASN A 169 -25.42 -19.39 -1.17
C ASN A 169 -26.75 -19.97 -1.67
N THR A 170 -27.05 -19.84 -2.97
CA THR A 170 -28.28 -20.34 -3.61
C THR A 170 -27.95 -21.56 -4.50
N ASN A 171 -28.97 -22.34 -4.88
CA ASN A 171 -28.83 -23.54 -5.72
C ASN A 171 -28.53 -23.23 -7.22
N HIS A 172 -27.59 -22.34 -7.50
CA HIS A 172 -27.14 -22.02 -8.87
C HIS A 172 -25.92 -22.85 -9.26
N THR A 173 -25.78 -23.14 -10.56
CA THR A 173 -24.61 -23.80 -11.12
C THR A 173 -23.38 -22.89 -11.05
N THR A 174 -22.19 -23.48 -10.87
CA THR A 174 -20.90 -22.78 -10.85
C THR A 174 -20.68 -21.87 -12.06
N ASP A 175 -21.13 -22.31 -13.25
CA ASP A 175 -20.93 -21.56 -14.49
C ASP A 175 -21.70 -20.22 -14.48
N ILE A 176 -22.90 -20.21 -13.90
CA ILE A 176 -23.71 -19.00 -13.74
C ILE A 176 -23.04 -18.05 -12.74
N LEU A 177 -22.44 -18.58 -11.66
CA LEU A 177 -21.73 -17.77 -10.67
C LEU A 177 -20.50 -17.09 -11.28
N GLU A 178 -19.76 -17.81 -12.13
CA GLU A 178 -18.60 -17.28 -12.83
C GLU A 178 -19.01 -16.19 -13.82
N GLU A 179 -20.02 -16.44 -14.65
CA GLU A 179 -20.55 -15.47 -15.62
C GLU A 179 -21.01 -14.17 -14.94
N VAL A 180 -21.79 -14.28 -13.85
CA VAL A 180 -22.24 -13.13 -13.08
C VAL A 180 -21.06 -12.39 -12.44
N SER A 181 -20.06 -13.10 -11.91
CA SER A 181 -18.87 -12.49 -11.31
C SER A 181 -18.05 -11.71 -12.35
N LEU A 182 -17.90 -12.25 -13.56
CA LEU A 182 -17.21 -11.58 -14.67
C LEU A 182 -17.95 -10.33 -15.14
N ILE A 183 -19.28 -10.41 -15.29
CA ILE A 183 -20.11 -9.26 -15.68
C ILE A 183 -20.00 -8.15 -14.63
N ILE A 184 -20.14 -8.48 -13.35
CA ILE A 184 -20.04 -7.51 -12.26
C ILE A 184 -18.63 -6.92 -12.17
N GLY A 185 -17.59 -7.74 -12.32
CA GLY A 185 -16.21 -7.27 -12.39
C GLY A 185 -15.98 -6.27 -13.53
N ALA A 186 -16.49 -6.57 -14.72
CA ALA A 186 -16.40 -5.66 -15.88
C ALA A 186 -17.18 -4.35 -15.65
N LEU A 187 -18.38 -4.42 -15.05
CA LEU A 187 -19.17 -3.24 -14.70
C LEU A 187 -18.47 -2.37 -13.65
N LEU A 188 -17.90 -2.97 -12.61
CA LEU A 188 -17.14 -2.27 -11.58
C LEU A 188 -15.87 -1.63 -12.14
N PHE A 189 -15.17 -2.32 -13.05
CA PHE A 189 -14.02 -1.76 -13.74
C PHE A 189 -14.43 -0.54 -14.60
N GLY A 190 -15.52 -0.65 -15.37
CA GLY A 190 -16.06 0.49 -16.12
C GLY A 190 -16.49 1.65 -15.22
N PHE A 191 -17.14 1.34 -14.09
CA PHE A 191 -17.51 2.32 -13.07
C PHE A 191 -16.28 3.03 -12.49
N TYR A 192 -15.23 2.29 -12.17
CA TYR A 192 -13.95 2.86 -11.72
C TYR A 192 -13.37 3.85 -12.75
N ILE A 193 -13.36 3.51 -14.05
CA ILE A 193 -12.87 4.42 -15.10
C ILE A 193 -13.71 5.72 -15.15
N VAL A 194 -15.04 5.62 -15.02
CA VAL A 194 -15.92 6.80 -14.99
C VAL A 194 -15.62 7.67 -13.77
N ILE A 195 -15.48 7.08 -12.59
CA ILE A 195 -15.12 7.78 -11.35
C ILE A 195 -13.74 8.43 -11.47
N LEU A 196 -12.77 7.75 -12.07
CA LEU A 196 -11.43 8.29 -12.29
C LEU A 196 -11.48 9.52 -13.20
N ILE A 197 -12.29 9.51 -14.27
CA ILE A 197 -12.50 10.70 -15.12
C ILE A 197 -13.20 11.82 -14.34
N PHE A 198 -14.15 11.46 -13.47
CA PHE A 198 -14.86 12.42 -12.62
C PHE A 198 -13.90 13.17 -11.71
N GLN A 199 -13.03 12.42 -11.02
CA GLN A 199 -12.07 12.95 -10.06
C GLN A 199 -10.91 13.70 -10.73
N THR A 200 -10.46 13.29 -11.94
CA THR A 200 -9.28 13.88 -12.61
C THR A 200 -9.61 15.08 -13.51
N LYS A 201 -10.79 15.12 -14.13
CA LYS A 201 -11.10 16.13 -15.16
C LYS A 201 -12.33 16.96 -14.86
N THR A 202 -13.47 16.32 -14.60
CA THR A 202 -14.76 17.03 -14.66
C THR A 202 -15.12 17.70 -13.33
N HIS A 203 -14.84 17.04 -12.21
CA HIS A 203 -15.29 17.47 -10.89
C HIS A 203 -14.13 17.59 -9.89
N THR A 204 -12.95 17.95 -10.38
CA THR A 204 -11.73 18.09 -9.56
C THR A 204 -11.90 18.98 -8.33
N HIS A 205 -12.85 19.94 -8.35
CA HIS A 205 -13.10 20.84 -7.23
C HIS A 205 -13.62 20.11 -5.97
N PHE A 206 -14.37 19.01 -6.13
CA PHE A 206 -14.80 18.16 -5.01
C PHE A 206 -13.68 17.29 -4.46
N PHE A 207 -12.57 17.11 -5.18
CA PHE A 207 -11.49 16.17 -4.81
C PHE A 207 -10.15 16.86 -4.54
N LYS A 208 -10.11 18.20 -4.58
CA LYS A 208 -8.98 18.96 -4.07
C LYS A 208 -9.05 18.97 -2.55
N ALA A 209 -7.95 18.65 -1.88
CA ALA A 209 -7.86 18.74 -0.44
C ALA A 209 -7.96 20.21 -0.01
N THR A 210 -9.15 20.65 0.41
CA THR A 210 -9.35 21.98 1.00
C THR A 210 -8.57 22.15 2.32
N ALA A 211 -8.19 21.04 2.97
CA ALA A 211 -7.50 21.00 4.25
C ALA A 211 -5.97 21.26 4.19
N ARG A 212 -5.42 21.72 3.06
CA ARG A 212 -3.97 21.91 2.86
C ARG A 212 -3.33 23.10 3.61
N SER A 213 -4.02 23.77 4.55
CA SER A 213 -3.55 25.09 5.04
C SER A 213 -2.85 25.09 6.40
N ARG A 214 -3.08 24.10 7.29
CA ARG A 214 -2.50 24.11 8.63
C ARG A 214 -1.60 22.94 8.95
N ILE A 215 -2.06 21.69 8.85
CA ILE A 215 -1.21 20.52 9.19
C ILE A 215 -0.10 20.32 8.17
N PHE A 216 -0.37 20.41 6.87
CA PHE A 216 0.68 20.37 5.85
C PHE A 216 1.65 21.55 5.98
N ARG A 217 1.15 22.74 6.36
CA ARG A 217 2.00 23.92 6.60
C ARG A 217 2.84 23.78 7.87
N PHE A 218 2.32 23.09 8.88
CA PHE A 218 3.00 22.79 10.14
C PHE A 218 4.00 21.65 9.99
N LYS A 219 3.66 20.57 9.27
CA LYS A 219 4.59 19.52 8.82
C LYS A 219 5.68 20.15 7.98
N ARG A 220 5.35 20.98 6.98
CA ARG A 220 6.35 21.72 6.20
C ARG A 220 7.18 22.70 7.04
N GLN A 221 6.64 23.28 8.12
CA GLN A 221 7.43 24.12 9.03
C GLN A 221 8.37 23.29 9.92
N LEU A 222 7.95 22.09 10.32
CA LEU A 222 8.82 21.13 11.01
C LEU A 222 9.88 20.56 10.05
N ASP A 223 9.50 20.21 8.82
CA ASP A 223 10.38 19.73 7.75
C ASP A 223 11.30 20.86 7.19
N GLU A 224 10.92 22.14 7.33
CA GLU A 224 11.77 23.31 7.02
C GLU A 224 12.72 23.65 8.20
N GLU A 225 12.39 23.24 9.45
CA GLU A 225 13.23 23.42 10.65
C GLU A 225 14.20 22.25 10.90
N GLU A 226 13.84 21.03 10.49
CA GLU A 226 14.77 19.90 10.37
C GLU A 226 15.58 20.06 9.08
N GLU A 227 16.91 20.16 9.17
CA GLU A 227 17.83 20.22 8.02
C GLU A 227 17.67 18.97 7.12
N HIS A 228 16.69 18.94 6.22
CA HIS A 228 16.43 17.88 5.25
C HIS A 228 17.41 17.92 4.06
N ASP A 229 18.69 18.24 4.30
CA ASP A 229 19.60 18.63 3.22
C ASP A 229 20.22 17.46 2.44
N ASP A 230 19.98 16.19 2.84
CA ASP A 230 20.69 15.04 2.25
C ASP A 230 19.84 13.78 1.94
N TYR A 231 18.51 13.87 1.79
CA TYR A 231 17.75 12.75 1.22
C TYR A 231 17.93 12.67 -0.31
N ILE A 232 18.33 11.50 -0.82
CA ILE A 232 18.80 11.34 -2.20
C ILE A 232 17.66 11.43 -3.20
N PHE A 233 16.48 10.92 -2.83
CA PHE A 233 15.30 10.90 -3.70
C PHE A 233 14.71 12.30 -3.88
N ASP A 234 14.99 13.25 -2.97
CA ASP A 234 14.66 14.66 -3.16
C ASP A 234 15.51 15.33 -4.24
N LYS A 235 16.73 14.85 -4.48
CA LYS A 235 17.61 15.40 -5.51
C LYS A 235 17.36 14.77 -6.88
N PHE A 236 16.70 13.61 -6.93
CA PHE A 236 16.44 12.88 -8.17
C PHE A 236 15.36 13.54 -9.03
N PRO A 237 15.45 13.44 -10.37
CA PRO A 237 14.38 13.88 -11.26
C PRO A 237 13.15 12.97 -11.12
N ASN A 238 11.96 13.49 -11.45
CA ASN A 238 10.70 12.74 -11.29
C ASN A 238 10.71 11.39 -12.02
N TYR A 239 11.26 11.32 -13.24
CA TYR A 239 11.41 10.07 -13.98
C TYR A 239 12.32 9.06 -13.25
N GLY A 240 13.38 9.53 -12.58
CA GLY A 240 14.26 8.70 -11.77
C GLY A 240 13.51 8.08 -10.60
N ASN A 241 12.73 8.88 -9.87
CA ASN A 241 11.94 8.36 -8.75
C ASN A 241 10.84 7.38 -9.20
N PHE A 242 10.20 7.61 -10.35
CA PHE A 242 9.28 6.62 -10.95
C PHE A 242 9.98 5.29 -11.25
N LEU A 243 11.19 5.33 -11.81
CA LEU A 243 11.97 4.13 -12.10
C LEU A 243 12.34 3.39 -10.81
N VAL A 244 12.76 4.11 -9.77
CA VAL A 244 13.08 3.51 -8.47
C VAL A 244 11.85 2.85 -7.86
N ILE A 245 10.68 3.51 -7.84
CA ILE A 245 9.43 2.89 -7.38
C ILE A 245 9.15 1.60 -8.15
N PHE A 246 9.25 1.62 -9.47
CA PHE A 246 9.02 0.44 -10.29
C PHE A 246 10.01 -0.69 -9.98
N ALA A 247 11.29 -0.37 -9.79
CA ALA A 247 12.31 -1.34 -9.41
C ALA A 247 12.05 -1.93 -8.01
N LEU A 248 11.65 -1.12 -7.04
CA LEU A 248 11.30 -1.58 -5.70
C LEU A 248 10.05 -2.48 -5.73
N ILE A 249 9.02 -2.10 -6.47
CA ILE A 249 7.82 -2.94 -6.67
C ILE A 249 8.19 -4.27 -7.33
N PHE A 250 9.12 -4.27 -8.29
CA PHE A 250 9.61 -5.51 -8.89
C PHE A 250 10.33 -6.41 -7.86
N VAL A 251 11.17 -5.84 -7.00
CA VAL A 251 11.81 -6.58 -5.89
C VAL A 251 10.77 -7.11 -4.91
N ILE A 252 9.76 -6.30 -4.56
CA ILE A 252 8.63 -6.73 -3.75
C ILE A 252 7.89 -7.88 -4.42
N GLY A 253 7.73 -7.88 -5.74
CA GLY A 253 7.12 -8.98 -6.49
C GLY A 253 7.88 -10.30 -6.34
N ILE A 254 9.21 -10.27 -6.40
CA ILE A 254 10.04 -11.47 -6.16
C ILE A 254 9.86 -11.96 -4.71
N LEU A 255 9.86 -11.05 -3.74
CA LEU A 255 9.64 -11.41 -2.34
C LEU A 255 8.22 -11.94 -2.10
N ALA A 256 7.24 -11.39 -2.81
CA ALA A 256 5.85 -11.81 -2.77
C ALA A 256 5.67 -13.24 -3.27
N GLU A 257 6.40 -13.65 -4.31
CA GLU A 257 6.44 -15.04 -4.79
C GLU A 257 6.94 -15.99 -3.68
N LEU A 258 8.08 -15.67 -3.06
CA LEU A 258 8.62 -16.47 -1.93
C LEU A 258 7.64 -16.53 -0.77
N PHE A 259 7.05 -15.38 -0.40
CA PHE A 259 6.07 -15.30 0.68
C PHE A 259 4.79 -16.09 0.36
N ALA A 260 4.28 -16.01 -0.87
CA ALA A 260 3.08 -16.71 -1.29
C ALA A 260 3.27 -18.22 -1.23
N HIS A 261 4.35 -18.74 -1.83
CA HIS A 261 4.65 -20.17 -1.86
C HIS A 261 4.80 -20.74 -0.44
N ASP A 262 5.69 -20.15 0.36
CA ASP A 262 6.03 -20.66 1.69
C ASP A 262 4.91 -20.37 2.71
N GLY A 263 4.27 -19.21 2.62
CA GLY A 263 3.16 -18.81 3.50
C GLY A 263 1.91 -19.66 3.32
N LEU A 264 1.52 -19.98 2.09
CA LEU A 264 0.39 -20.86 1.81
C LEU A 264 0.65 -22.28 2.31
N TRP A 265 1.90 -22.76 2.20
CA TRP A 265 2.29 -24.06 2.76
C TRP A 265 2.15 -24.08 4.29
N ILE A 266 2.66 -23.05 4.98
CA ILE A 266 2.56 -22.95 6.45
C ILE A 266 1.11 -22.97 6.93
N ALA A 267 0.25 -22.22 6.26
CA ALA A 267 -1.15 -22.13 6.64
C ALA A 267 -1.88 -23.47 6.45
N LYS A 268 -1.58 -24.19 5.37
CA LYS A 268 -2.09 -25.55 5.13
C LYS A 268 -1.64 -26.54 6.21
N GLU A 269 -0.37 -26.50 6.59
CA GLU A 269 0.20 -27.38 7.61
C GLU A 269 -0.45 -27.17 8.99
N HIS A 270 -0.80 -25.92 9.33
CA HIS A 270 -1.43 -25.58 10.61
C HIS A 270 -2.97 -25.63 10.56
N GLY A 271 -3.57 -25.99 9.42
CA GLY A 271 -5.02 -25.99 9.24
C GLY A 271 -5.66 -24.60 9.39
N ILE A 272 -4.90 -23.54 9.14
CA ILE A 272 -5.39 -22.16 9.20
C ILE A 272 -6.15 -21.89 7.91
N SER A 273 -7.40 -21.41 8.02
CA SER A 273 -8.13 -20.95 6.83
C SER A 273 -7.41 -19.75 6.25
N THR A 274 -7.03 -19.85 4.99
CA THR A 274 -6.32 -18.77 4.29
C THR A 274 -7.27 -17.78 3.65
N GLY A 275 -8.59 -17.93 3.84
CA GLY A 275 -9.67 -17.07 3.35
C GLY A 275 -10.97 -17.33 4.11
#